data_AF-A0A932GPC7-F1
#
_entry.id   AF-A0A932GPC7-F1
#
_cell.length_a   1.000
_cell.length_b   1.000
_cell.length_c   1.000
_cell.angle_alpha   90.00
_cell.angle_beta   90.00
_cell.angle_gamma   90.00
#
_symmetry.space_group_name_H-M   'P 1'
#
loop_
_entity.id
_entity.type
_entity.pdbx_description
1 polymer ?
#
loop_
_entity_poly.entity_id
_entity_poly.type
_entity_poly.pdbx_seq_one_letter_code
_entity_poly.pdbx_strand_id
1 'polypeptide(L)' 'MGTFASIDLGSNTVRLLVACKEQGVPLRICHSSQAISRLSEGLWKERKLQRQAMERTLEILRRFRRQV' A
#
# COMPACT_ATOMS: atom_id res chain seq x y z
N MET A 1 -21.21 7.41 8.46
CA MET A 1 -20.92 6.54 7.29
C MET A 1 -19.67 7.04 6.61
N GLY A 2 -18.88 6.17 5.98
CA GLY A 2 -17.66 6.62 5.31
C GLY A 2 -16.84 5.50 4.70
N THR A 3 -15.88 5.91 3.88
CA THR A 3 -14.87 5.05 3.27
C THR A 3 -13.53 5.36 3.92
N PHE A 4 -12.85 4.32 4.37
CA PHE A 4 -11.56 4.40 5.03
C PHE A 4 -10.54 3.65 4.19
N ALA A 5 -9.36 4.22 3.99
CA ALA A 5 -8.27 3.55 3.28
C ALA A 5 -7.04 3.48 4.18
N SER A 6 -6.34 2.35 4.14
CA SER A 6 -5.00 2.21 4.70
C SER A 6 -4.03 1.73 3.64
N ILE A 7 -2.80 2.22 3.72
CA ILE A 7 -1.68 1.73 2.93
C ILE A 7 -0.60 1.27 3.90
N ASP A 8 -0.18 0.03 3.78
CA ASP A 8 0.92 -0.56 4.54
C ASP A 8 2.15 -0.71 3.62
N LEU A 9 3.26 -0.07 4.00
CA LEU A 9 4.53 -0.10 3.27
C LEU A 9 5.48 -1.11 3.94
N GLY A 10 5.37 -2.39 3.56
CA GLY A 10 6.29 -3.41 4.04
C GLY A 10 7.62 -3.44 3.31
N SER A 11 8.60 -4.15 3.88
CA SER A 11 9.93 -4.35 3.26
C SER A 11 9.86 -4.99 1.87
N ASN A 12 8.90 -5.89 1.64
CA ASN A 12 8.74 -6.61 0.38
C ASN A 12 7.49 -6.18 -0.39
N THR A 13 6.37 -6.00 0.32
CA THR A 13 5.04 -5.84 -0.27
C THR A 13 4.40 -4.57 0.25
N VAL A 14 3.77 -3.82 -0.66
CA VAL A 14 2.88 -2.71 -0.33
C VAL A 14 1.44 -3.20 -0.46
N ARG A 15 0.60 -2.87 0.53
CA ARG A 15 -0.81 -3.28 0.58
C ARG A 15 -1.70 -2.05 0.65
N LEU A 16 -2.83 -2.08 -0.06
CA LEU A 16 -3.94 -1.13 0.06
C LEU A 16 -5.16 -1.90 0.56
N LEU A 17 -5.80 -1.38 1.60
CA LEU A 17 -7.08 -1.86 2.10
C LEU A 17 -8.07 -0.71 2.18
N VAL A 18 -9.24 -0.87 1.56
CA VAL A 18 -10.35 0.07 1.66
C VAL A 18 -11.51 -0.61 2.35
N ALA A 19 -12.00 0.05 3.40
CA ALA A 19 -13.09 -0.40 4.22
C ALA A 19 -14.25 0.59 4.16
N CYS A 20 -15.47 0.06 4.06
CA CYS A 20 -16.69 0.83 3.94
C CYS A 20 -17.53 0.65 5.22
N LYS A 21 -18.02 1.76 5.78
CA LYS A 21 -18.88 1.79 6.96
C LYS A 21 -20.25 2.36 6.62
N GLU A 22 -21.24 1.47 6.61
CA GLU A 22 -22.66 1.81 6.52
C GLU A 22 -23.27 1.90 7.94
N GLN A 23 -24.41 2.58 8.08
CA GLN A 23 -25.09 2.70 9.37
C GLN A 23 -25.67 1.34 9.78
N GLY A 24 -25.49 0.94 11.04
CA GLY A 24 -25.99 -0.34 11.56
C GLY A 24 -25.24 -1.58 11.07
N VAL A 25 -24.30 -1.45 10.13
CA VAL A 25 -23.51 -2.57 9.58
C VAL A 25 -22.07 -2.53 10.12
N PRO A 26 -21.44 -3.68 10.46
CA PRO A 26 -20.01 -3.74 10.75
C PRO A 26 -19.15 -3.16 9.62
N LEU A 27 -17.92 -2.80 9.94
CA LEU A 27 -16.96 -2.37 8.91
C LEU A 27 -16.69 -3.55 7.96
N ARG A 28 -16.79 -3.34 6.64
CA ARG A 28 -16.51 -4.37 5.63
C ARG A 28 -15.40 -3.93 4.69
N ILE A 29 -14.57 -4.86 4.23
CA ILE A 29 -13.58 -4.61 3.19
C ILE A 29 -14.34 -4.47 1.86
N CYS A 30 -14.16 -3.34 1.19
CA CYS A 30 -14.77 -3.06 -0.11
C CYS A 30 -13.77 -3.02 -1.26
N HIS A 31 -12.48 -2.81 -0.98
CA HIS A 31 -11.41 -3.00 -1.96
C HIS A 31 -10.11 -3.44 -1.26
N SER A 32 -9.32 -4.29 -1.92
CA SER A 32 -7.96 -4.61 -1.49
C SER A 32 -7.05 -4.82 -2.69
N SER A 33 -5.79 -4.42 -2.53
CA SER A 33 -4.76 -4.55 -3.57
C SER A 33 -3.40 -4.73 -2.91
N GLN A 34 -2.49 -5.42 -3.58
CA GLN A 34 -1.12 -5.58 -3.11
C GLN A 34 -0.15 -5.65 -4.28
N ALA A 35 1.10 -5.24 -4.04
CA ALA A 35 2.18 -5.34 -5.01
C ALA A 35 3.53 -5.51 -4.34
N ILE A 36 4.41 -6.30 -4.96
CA ILE A 36 5.78 -6.47 -4.51
C ILE A 36 6.59 -5.26 -4.97
N SER A 37 7.07 -4.43 -4.03
CA SER A 37 7.94 -3.28 -4.33
C SER A 37 9.42 -3.56 -4.00
N ARG A 38 9.66 -4.50 -3.08
CA ARG A 38 10.97 -4.78 -2.47
C ARG A 38 11.64 -3.48 -1.97
N LEU A 39 10.89 -2.66 -1.22
CA LEU A 39 11.36 -1.36 -0.74
C LEU A 39 12.68 -1.45 0.02
N SER A 40 12.89 -2.52 0.80
CA SER A 40 14.11 -2.74 1.60
C SER A 40 15.24 -3.43 0.85
N GLU A 41 15.14 -3.63 -0.48
CA GLU A 41 16.23 -4.17 -1.29
C GLU A 41 17.50 -3.32 -1.13
N GLY A 42 18.64 -3.95 -0.82
CA GLY A 42 19.91 -3.27 -0.59
C GLY A 42 20.03 -2.50 0.74
N LEU A 43 18.95 -2.39 1.53
CA LEU A 43 18.92 -1.59 2.76
C LEU A 43 19.96 -2.06 3.80
N TRP A 44 20.13 -3.37 3.97
CA TRP A 44 21.10 -3.93 4.93
C TRP A 44 22.54 -3.51 4.63
N LYS A 45 22.92 -3.50 3.35
CA LYS A 45 24.28 -3.18 2.90
C LYS A 45 24.51 -1.68 2.87
N GLU A 46 23.58 -0.95 2.27
CA GLU A 46 23.73 0.47 1.96
C GLU A 46 23.25 1.38 3.10
N ARG A 47 22.58 0.79 4.11
CA ARG A 47 21.94 1.47 5.25
C ARG A 47 20.97 2.58 4.87
N LYS A 48 20.51 2.58 3.60
CA LYS A 48 19.56 3.52 3.03
C LYS A 48 18.65 2.83 2.03
N LEU A 49 17.45 3.37 1.85
CA LEU A 49 16.54 2.94 0.79
C LEU A 49 17.16 3.28 -0.57
N GLN A 50 17.13 2.31 -1.48
CA GLN A 50 17.67 2.52 -2.81
C GLN A 50 16.70 3.33 -3.65
N ARG A 51 17.23 4.25 -4.46
CA ARG A 51 16.41 5.13 -5.32
C ARG A 51 15.45 4.33 -6.21
N GLN A 52 15.95 3.26 -6.84
CA GLN A 52 15.13 2.39 -7.69
C GLN A 52 14.00 1.70 -6.91
N ALA A 53 14.25 1.28 -5.67
CA ALA A 53 13.24 0.66 -4.81
C ALA A 53 12.15 1.67 -4.40
N MET A 54 12.53 2.92 -4.13
CA MET A 54 11.59 4.02 -3.89
C MET A 54 10.78 4.34 -5.15
N GLU A 55 11.39 4.42 -6.33
CA GLU A 55 10.71 4.71 -7.60
C GLU A 55 9.65 3.67 -7.94
N ARG A 56 9.98 2.37 -7.83
CA ARG A 56 9.00 1.28 -7.99
C ARG A 56 7.86 1.39 -6.99
N THR A 57 8.18 1.72 -5.73
CA THR A 57 7.16 1.90 -4.68
C THR A 57 6.23 3.07 -5.01
N LEU A 58 6.76 4.20 -5.48
CA LEU A 58 5.96 5.34 -5.91
C LEU A 58 5.07 5.01 -7.11
N GLU A 59 5.55 4.21 -8.06
CA GLU A 59 4.73 3.74 -9.18
C GLU A 59 3.56 2.86 -8.72
N ILE A 60 3.82 1.93 -7.78
CA ILE A 60 2.78 1.12 -7.15
C ILE A 60 1.73 2.00 -6.46
N LEU A 61 2.15 3.00 -5.68
CA LEU A 61 1.24 3.92 -5.01
C LEU A 61 0.40 4.74 -5.99
N ARG A 62 0.99 5.20 -7.10
CA ARG A 62 0.24 5.87 -8.18
C ARG A 62 -0.79 4.94 -8.82
N ARG A 63 -0.47 3.64 -8.97
CA ARG A 63 -1.42 2.64 -9.46
C ARG A 63 -2.56 2.43 -8.48
N PHE A 64 -2.27 2.29 -7.19
CA PHE A 64 -3.28 2.15 -6.14
C PHE A 64 -4.26 3.32 -6.12
N ARG A 65 -3.77 4.55 -6.28
CA ARG A 65 -4.62 5.75 -6.38
C ARG A 65 -5.60 5.70 -7.56
N ARG A 66 -5.32 4.96 -8.63
CA ARG A 66 -6.23 4.81 -9.78
C ARG A 66 -7.25 3.69 -9.60
N GLN A 67 -7.16 2.91 -8.53
CA GLN A 67 -8.04 1.77 -8.24
C GLN A 67 -9.16 2.12 -7.26
N VAL A 68 -9.10 3.30 -6.64
CA VAL A 68 -10.00 3.77 -5.58
C VAL A 68 -10.55 5.14 -5.88
#